data_AF-A0A4Y2KND7-F1
#
_entry.id   AF-A0A4Y2KND7-F1
#
_cell.length_a   1.000
_cell.length_b   1.000
_cell.length_c   1.000
_cell.angle_alpha   90.00
_cell.angle_beta   90.00
_cell.angle_gamma   90.00
#
_symmetry.space_group_name_H-M   'P 1'
#
loop_
_entity.id
_entity.type
_entity.pdbx_description
1 polymer ?
#
loop_
_entity_poly.entity_id
_entity_poly.type
_entity_poly.pdbx_seq_one_letter_code
_entity_poly.pdbx_strand_id
1 'polypeptide(L)'
;MATFNVQIEKLDANNYSNWTADIKYLLLNKDCWGIVTGTEEIPVLDPDKGITHRDLKEYRLRTSTAILTIYFNRSPEFRKIIEGTENARVAWESLKKFF
;
A
#
# COMPACT_ATOMS: atom_id res chain seq x y z
N MET A 1 4.12 20.01 -10.62
CA MET A 1 3.21 18.91 -10.20
C MET A 1 2.42 19.40 -9.02
N ALA A 2 1.08 19.39 -9.10
CA ALA A 2 0.25 19.76 -7.97
C ALA A 2 0.38 18.66 -6.88
N THR A 3 0.84 19.04 -5.70
CA THR A 3 0.78 18.18 -4.52
C THR A 3 -0.68 18.07 -4.09
N PHE A 4 -1.33 16.95 -4.41
CA PHE A 4 -2.62 16.60 -3.83
C PHE A 4 -2.42 16.33 -2.34
N ASN A 5 -2.66 17.35 -1.51
CA ASN A 5 -2.61 17.23 -0.06
C ASN A 5 -3.98 16.79 0.45
N VAL A 6 -4.36 15.54 0.16
CA VAL A 6 -5.60 14.95 0.67
C VAL A 6 -5.37 14.53 2.11
N GLN A 7 -6.04 15.19 3.05
CA GLN A 7 -6.11 14.72 4.43
C GLN A 7 -7.09 13.55 4.49
N ILE A 8 -6.55 12.33 4.51
CA ILE A 8 -7.34 11.12 4.70
C ILE A 8 -7.65 10.97 6.18
N GLU A 9 -8.92 10.73 6.52
CA GLU A 9 -9.31 10.39 7.88
C GLU A 9 -8.62 9.06 8.27
N LYS A 10 -8.01 9.01 9.46
CA LYS A 10 -7.37 7.76 9.89
C LYS A 10 -8.41 6.68 10.14
N LEU A 11 -8.04 5.43 9.86
CA LEU A 11 -8.91 4.28 10.11
C LEU A 11 -9.35 4.22 11.57
N ASP A 12 -10.66 4.20 11.80
CA ASP A 12 -11.31 4.01 13.09
C ASP A 12 -12.32 2.85 13.07
N ALA A 13 -13.04 2.64 14.18
CA ALA A 13 -14.04 1.59 14.33
C ALA A 13 -15.26 1.72 13.40
N ASN A 14 -15.52 2.91 12.85
CA ASN A 14 -16.75 3.28 12.17
C ASN A 14 -16.57 3.67 10.70
N ASN A 15 -15.33 3.93 10.25
CA ASN A 15 -15.07 4.50 8.93
C ASN A 15 -14.39 3.55 7.94
N TYR A 16 -14.27 2.25 8.24
CA TYR A 16 -13.51 1.29 7.41
C TYR A 16 -13.87 1.34 5.91
N SER A 17 -15.16 1.44 5.57
CA SER A 17 -15.60 1.53 4.16
C SER A 17 -15.09 2.80 3.45
N ASN A 18 -15.19 3.95 4.11
CA ASN A 18 -14.72 5.23 3.56
C ASN A 18 -13.19 5.26 3.48
N TRP A 19 -12.53 4.85 4.58
CA TRP A 19 -11.08 4.72 4.64
C TRP A 19 -10.52 3.83 3.52
N THR A 20 -11.17 2.69 3.28
CA THR A 20 -10.79 1.76 2.21
C THR A 20 -10.85 2.41 0.83
N ALA A 21 -11.88 3.22 0.56
CA ALA A 21 -12.01 3.94 -0.70
C ALA A 21 -10.90 5.00 -0.86
N ASP A 22 -10.65 5.80 0.17
CA ASP A 22 -9.64 6.87 0.15
C ASP A 22 -8.23 6.30 -0.01
N ILE A 23 -7.89 5.24 0.74
CA ILE A 23 -6.58 4.61 0.64
C ILE A 23 -6.38 3.91 -0.70
N LYS A 24 -7.42 3.31 -1.28
CA LYS A 24 -7.35 2.78 -2.65
C LYS A 24 -6.95 3.87 -3.64
N TYR A 25 -7.61 5.04 -3.62
CA TYR A 25 -7.27 6.12 -4.55
C TYR A 25 -5.90 6.73 -4.28
N LEU A 26 -5.48 6.83 -3.01
CA LEU A 26 -4.14 7.26 -2.66
C LEU A 26 -3.07 6.30 -3.20
N LEU A 27 -3.32 4.98 -3.08
CA LEU A 27 -2.44 3.96 -3.63
C LEU A 27 -2.45 3.96 -5.16
N LEU A 28 -3.59 4.20 -5.82
CA LEU A 28 -3.65 4.36 -7.27
C LEU A 28 -2.81 5.56 -7.74
N ASN A 29 -2.90 6.71 -7.06
CA ASN A 29 -2.10 7.89 -7.37
C ASN A 29 -0.58 7.64 -7.17
N LYS A 30 -0.21 6.78 -6.22
CA LYS A 30 1.18 6.37 -5.96
C LYS A 30 1.61 5.18 -6.81
N ASP A 31 0.76 4.72 -7.72
CA ASP A 31 0.93 3.49 -8.49
C ASP A 31 1.31 2.32 -7.57
N CYS A 32 0.58 2.07 -6.49
CA CYS A 32 0.88 1.02 -5.50
C CYS A 32 -0.27 0.03 -5.32
N TRP A 33 -1.41 0.28 -5.98
CA TRP A 33 -2.62 -0.52 -5.80
C TRP A 33 -2.42 -1.98 -6.25
N GLY A 34 -1.72 -2.18 -7.37
CA GLY A 34 -1.41 -3.52 -7.88
C GLY A 34 -0.60 -4.39 -6.92
N ILE A 35 0.32 -3.78 -6.15
CA ILE A 35 1.09 -4.44 -5.10
C ILE A 35 0.16 -4.88 -3.95
N VAL A 36 -0.77 -4.02 -3.53
CA VAL A 36 -1.71 -4.30 -2.44
C VAL A 36 -2.69 -5.40 -2.82
N THR A 37 -3.19 -5.41 -4.05
CA THR A 37 -4.07 -6.48 -4.57
C THR A 37 -3.30 -7.74 -4.97
N GLY A 38 -1.98 -7.66 -5.11
CA GLY A 38 -1.12 -8.74 -5.60
C GLY A 38 -1.37 -9.10 -7.05
N THR A 39 -1.87 -8.15 -7.85
CA THR A 39 -2.07 -8.29 -9.30
C THR A 39 -0.85 -7.84 -10.10
N GLU A 40 0.09 -7.15 -9.45
CA GLU A 40 1.34 -6.74 -10.07
C GLU A 40 2.36 -7.87 -10.05
N GLU A 41 3.02 -8.07 -11.19
CA GLU A 41 4.11 -9.04 -11.31
C GLU A 41 5.37 -8.49 -10.63
N ILE A 42 6.04 -9.35 -9.85
CA ILE A 42 7.32 -9.00 -9.24
C ILE A 42 8.36 -8.95 -10.36
N PRO A 43 9.04 -7.81 -10.59
CA PRO A 43 10.08 -7.74 -11.60
C PRO A 43 11.22 -8.70 -11.23
N VAL A 44 11.65 -9.48 -12.21
CA VAL A 44 12.82 -10.38 -12.11
C VAL A 44 13.84 -9.88 -13.12
N LEU A 45 15.11 -9.77 -12.72
CA LEU A 45 16.18 -9.38 -13.65
C LEU A 45 16.21 -10.35 -14.82
N ASP A 46 15.95 -9.81 -16.00
CA ASP A 46 15.83 -10.56 -17.23
C ASP A 46 16.33 -9.64 -18.36
N PRO A 47 17.57 -9.84 -18.83
CA PRO A 47 18.16 -9.04 -19.89
C PRO A 47 17.36 -9.07 -21.19
N ASP A 48 16.67 -10.19 -21.48
CA ASP A 48 15.91 -10.37 -22.73
C ASP A 48 14.59 -9.60 -22.68
N LYS A 49 14.03 -9.38 -21.48
CA LYS A 49 12.84 -8.55 -21.25
C LYS A 49 13.16 -7.09 -20.99
N GLY A 50 14.44 -6.71 -20.99
CA GLY A 50 14.88 -5.35 -20.68
C GLY A 50 14.63 -4.92 -19.23
N ILE A 51 14.42 -5.86 -18.30
CA ILE A 51 14.22 -5.56 -16.88
C ILE A 51 15.56 -5.24 -16.24
N THR A 52 15.68 -4.04 -15.70
CA THR A 52 16.92 -3.50 -15.15
C THR A 52 16.91 -3.46 -13.62
N HIS A 53 18.07 -3.18 -13.03
CA HIS A 53 18.17 -2.88 -11.60
C HIS A 53 17.36 -1.63 -11.19
N ARG A 54 17.09 -0.71 -12.11
CA ARG A 54 16.22 0.46 -11.85
C ARG A 54 14.80 -0.01 -11.59
N ASP A 55 14.26 -0.91 -12.40
CA ASP A 55 12.89 -1.44 -12.25
C ASP A 55 12.73 -2.17 -10.92
N LEU A 56 13.71 -3.00 -10.54
CA LEU A 56 13.74 -3.63 -9.21
C LEU A 56 13.76 -2.61 -8.06
N LYS A 57 14.52 -1.52 -8.21
CA LYS A 57 14.60 -0.47 -7.20
C LYS A 57 13.28 0.29 -7.08
N GLU A 58 12.66 0.64 -8.20
CA GLU A 58 11.37 1.33 -8.26
C GLU A 58 10.27 0.47 -7.65
N TYR A 59 10.22 -0.83 -7.98
CA TYR A 59 9.28 -1.77 -7.38
C TYR A 59 9.45 -1.88 -5.85
N ARG A 60 10.70 -1.96 -5.36
CA ARG A 60 10.97 -1.96 -3.90
C ARG A 60 10.51 -0.68 -3.22
N LEU A 61 10.74 0.48 -3.85
CA LEU A 61 10.28 1.78 -3.33
C LEU A 61 8.75 1.87 -3.28
N ARG A 62 8.06 1.37 -4.32
CA ARG A 62 6.59 1.29 -4.35
C ARG A 62 6.07 0.33 -3.28
N THR A 63 6.74 -0.81 -3.06
CA THR A 63 6.40 -1.75 -1.98
C THR A 63 6.50 -1.08 -0.60
N SER A 64 7.61 -0.39 -0.31
CA SER A 64 7.77 0.36 0.95
C SER A 64 6.72 1.47 1.08
N THR A 65 6.42 2.16 -0.02
CA THR A 65 5.40 3.23 -0.05
C THR A 65 4.00 2.68 0.22
N ALA A 66 3.66 1.51 -0.31
CA ALA A 66 2.38 0.84 -0.09
C ALA A 66 2.18 0.51 1.40
N ILE A 67 3.14 -0.17 2.03
CA ILE A 67 3.02 -0.54 3.46
C ILE A 67 3.02 0.68 4.37
N LEU A 68 3.86 1.69 4.10
CA LEU A 68 3.88 2.93 4.91
C LEU A 68 2.57 3.72 4.77
N THR A 69 1.96 3.73 3.58
CA THR A 69 0.66 4.37 3.36
C THR A 69 -0.42 3.73 4.23
N ILE A 70 -0.48 2.40 4.29
CA ILE A 70 -1.43 1.67 5.15
C ILE A 70 -1.11 1.92 6.63
N TYR A 71 0.17 1.84 7.01
CA TYR A 71 0.61 1.97 8.40
C TYR A 71 0.31 3.33 9.01
N PHE A 72 0.56 4.42 8.29
CA PHE A 72 0.41 5.79 8.81
C PHE A 72 -1.02 6.34 8.75
N ASN A 73 -1.85 5.84 7.83
CA ASN A 73 -3.25 6.28 7.72
C ASN A 73 -4.19 5.51 8.64
N ARG A 74 -3.68 4.92 9.72
CA ARG A 74 -4.46 4.11 10.65
C ARG A 74 -4.34 4.69 12.05
N SER A 75 -5.41 4.64 12.82
CA SER A 75 -5.39 5.08 14.21
C SER A 75 -4.57 4.11 15.09
N PRO A 76 -3.92 4.59 16.17
CA PRO A 76 -2.97 3.81 16.96
C PRO A 76 -3.52 2.50 17.56
N GLU A 77 -4.81 2.43 17.85
CA GLU A 77 -5.51 1.28 18.42
C GLU A 77 -5.47 0.04 17.52
N PHE A 78 -5.36 0.24 16.20
CA PHE A 78 -5.26 -0.86 15.23
C PHE A 78 -3.81 -1.24 14.92
N ARG A 79 -2.81 -0.72 15.65
CA ARG A 79 -1.38 -0.99 15.43
C ARG A 79 -1.06 -2.48 15.36
N LYS A 80 -1.63 -3.24 16.30
CA LYS A 80 -1.41 -4.68 16.47
C LYS A 80 -1.87 -5.53 15.28
N ILE A 81 -2.86 -5.08 14.51
CA ILE A 81 -3.43 -5.87 13.40
C ILE A 81 -2.41 -6.15 12.29
N ILE A 82 -1.48 -5.22 12.06
CA ILE A 82 -0.44 -5.33 11.03
C ILE A 82 0.97 -5.28 11.65
N GLU A 83 1.09 -5.55 12.94
CA GLU A 83 2.38 -5.59 13.61
C GLU A 83 3.28 -6.67 13.00
N GLY A 84 4.54 -6.33 12.73
CA GLY A 84 5.54 -7.25 12.19
C GLY A 84 5.42 -7.56 10.69
N THR A 85 4.43 -7.04 9.97
CA THR A 85 4.38 -7.20 8.51
C THR A 85 4.95 -6.00 7.75
N GLU A 86 5.86 -6.29 6.83
CA GLU A 86 6.33 -5.33 5.81
C GLU A 86 5.60 -5.52 4.48
N ASN A 87 4.75 -6.55 4.37
CA ASN A 87 4.00 -6.86 3.17
C ASN A 87 2.66 -6.10 3.17
N ALA A 88 2.52 -5.18 2.22
CA ALA A 88 1.35 -4.32 2.09
C ALA A 88 0.04 -5.11 1.83
N ARG A 89 0.10 -6.19 1.06
CA ARG A 89 -1.05 -7.07 0.81
C ARG A 89 -1.49 -7.78 2.08
N VAL A 90 -0.53 -8.33 2.84
CA VAL A 90 -0.84 -8.98 4.13
C VAL A 90 -1.46 -7.98 5.10
N ALA A 91 -0.89 -6.77 5.20
CA ALA A 91 -1.45 -5.71 6.04
C ALA A 91 -2.89 -5.35 5.65
N TRP A 92 -3.15 -5.19 4.35
CA TRP A 92 -4.48 -4.89 3.82
C TRP A 92 -5.50 -5.98 4.13
N GLU A 93 -5.15 -7.24 3.85
CA GLU A 93 -6.04 -8.38 4.12
C GLU A 93 -6.28 -8.59 5.62
N SER A 94 -5.29 -8.32 6.48
CA SER A 94 -5.47 -8.38 7.94
C SER A 94 -6.45 -7.33 8.44
N LEU A 95 -6.38 -6.09 7.94
CA LEU A 95 -7.36 -5.05 8.26
C LEU A 95 -8.75 -5.45 7.74
N LYS A 96 -8.85 -5.92 6.50
CA LYS A 96 -10.11 -6.38 5.90
C LYS A 96 -10.77 -7.55 6.63
N LYS A 97 -10.00 -8.41 7.29
CA LYS A 97 -10.55 -9.51 8.09
C LYS A 97 -11.04 -9.06 9.47
N PHE A 98 -10.51 -7.96 9.97
CA PHE A 98 -10.84 -7.43 11.29
C PHE A 98 -12.14 -6.61 11.28
N PHE A 99 -12.37 -5.85 10.20
CA PHE A 99 -13.56 -5.02 9.98
C PHE A 99 -14.59 -5.71 9.10
#